data_AF-A0A812RTG5-F1
#
_entry.id   AF-A0A812RTG5-F1
#
_cell.length_a   1.000
_cell.length_b   1.000
_cell.length_c   1.000
_cell.angle_alpha   90.00
_cell.angle_beta   90.00
_cell.angle_gamma   90.00
#
_symmetry.space_group_name_H-M   'P 1'
#
loop_
_entity.id
_entity.type
_entity.pdbx_description
1 polymer ?
#
loop_
_entity_poly.entity_id
_entity_poly.type
_entity_poly.pdbx_seq_one_letter_code
_entity_poly.pdbx_strand_id
1 'polypeptide(L)'
;MAVRLLFAAISPALALADPCAGLYGAEALTCAWEADVGTCIQNECRGCGGEQCQHCRQDSERIHQCCDKHWHSTTPPKMCADAEVEEDIKTCVEEQCHCFGGEQCDLCHEDAARIAQCCAKYDAGAQPEICKVEQPDVDPCAGLYGAEALTCVWEADASTCIDKECAGCSGEQCQLCHQEAAKVHRCCQDHEHSTTPPKMCADAFVDTCMAEQCDGCGGEQCQLCREDASHIERCCSKYEATGASGICAARAKQAIVP
;
A
#
# COMPACT_ATOMS: atom_id res chain seq x y z
N MET A 1 -39.93 -68.62 -32.91
CA MET A 1 -39.78 -68.67 -31.44
C MET A 1 -38.84 -67.55 -31.03
N ALA A 2 -39.36 -66.56 -30.32
CA ALA A 2 -38.64 -65.37 -29.89
C ALA A 2 -38.62 -65.33 -28.36
N VAL A 3 -37.45 -65.32 -27.74
CA VAL A 3 -37.16 -64.73 -26.40
C VAL A 3 -35.66 -64.41 -26.42
N ARG A 4 -35.27 -63.20 -26.87
CA ARG A 4 -34.94 -62.02 -26.04
C ARG A 4 -33.89 -62.30 -24.96
N LEU A 5 -32.62 -62.13 -25.35
CA LEU A 5 -31.51 -61.75 -24.47
C LEU A 5 -31.85 -60.40 -23.81
N LEU A 6 -32.17 -60.42 -22.53
CA LEU A 6 -32.21 -59.22 -21.69
C LEU A 6 -30.84 -59.03 -21.04
N PHE A 7 -29.94 -58.35 -21.77
CA PHE A 7 -28.87 -57.59 -21.11
C PHE A 7 -29.52 -56.35 -20.50
N ALA A 8 -29.89 -56.44 -19.23
CA ALA A 8 -30.17 -55.25 -18.43
C ALA A 8 -28.82 -54.59 -18.10
N ALA A 9 -28.31 -53.79 -19.03
CA ALA A 9 -27.36 -52.74 -18.70
C ALA A 9 -28.10 -51.72 -17.85
N ILE A 10 -28.08 -51.90 -16.53
CA ILE A 10 -28.44 -50.84 -15.60
C ILE A 10 -27.26 -49.87 -15.62
N SER A 11 -27.28 -48.93 -16.56
CA SER A 11 -26.48 -47.72 -16.45
C SER A 11 -26.94 -46.98 -15.19
N PRO A 12 -26.09 -46.74 -14.19
CA PRO A 12 -26.39 -45.72 -13.22
C PRO A 12 -26.27 -44.40 -13.98
N ALA A 13 -27.42 -43.86 -14.36
CA ALA A 13 -27.54 -42.43 -14.52
C ALA A 13 -27.07 -41.83 -13.18
N LEU A 14 -25.84 -41.32 -13.17
CA LEU A 14 -25.42 -40.30 -12.23
C LEU A 14 -26.35 -39.12 -12.47
N ALA A 15 -27.54 -39.17 -11.89
CA ALA A 15 -28.32 -37.98 -11.61
C ALA A 15 -27.40 -37.13 -10.73
N LEU A 16 -26.79 -36.11 -11.32
CA LEU A 16 -26.20 -35.02 -10.57
C LEU A 16 -27.32 -34.52 -9.66
N ALA A 17 -27.22 -34.84 -8.37
CA ALA A 17 -28.14 -34.33 -7.39
C ALA A 17 -28.16 -32.80 -7.52
N ASP A 18 -29.34 -32.21 -7.66
CA ASP A 18 -29.49 -30.77 -7.65
C ASP A 18 -28.84 -30.25 -6.35
N PRO A 19 -27.79 -29.42 -6.44
CA PRO A 19 -27.06 -28.95 -5.26
C PRO A 19 -27.94 -28.15 -4.30
N CYS A 20 -29.11 -27.69 -4.75
CA CYS A 20 -30.07 -26.92 -3.98
C CYS A 20 -31.27 -27.76 -3.52
N ALA A 21 -31.25 -29.08 -3.72
CA ALA A 21 -32.33 -29.98 -3.32
C ALA A 21 -32.56 -29.96 -1.81
N GLY A 22 -33.79 -29.65 -1.39
CA GLY A 22 -34.21 -29.62 0.02
C GLY A 22 -34.13 -28.23 0.69
N LEU A 23 -33.64 -27.21 -0.03
CA LEU A 23 -33.75 -25.82 0.38
C LEU A 23 -35.12 -25.24 -0.01
N TYR A 24 -35.57 -24.21 0.72
CA TYR A 24 -36.84 -23.54 0.44
C TYR A 24 -36.71 -22.02 0.61
N GLY A 25 -37.57 -21.26 -0.07
CA GLY A 25 -37.61 -19.80 0.07
C GLY A 25 -36.34 -19.12 -0.46
N ALA A 26 -35.87 -18.09 0.25
CA ALA A 26 -34.72 -17.28 -0.16
C ALA A 26 -33.42 -18.09 -0.31
N GLU A 27 -33.20 -19.08 0.56
CA GLU A 27 -32.01 -19.93 0.53
C GLU A 27 -31.94 -20.78 -0.74
N ALA A 28 -33.09 -21.27 -1.23
CA ALA A 28 -33.16 -22.00 -2.48
C ALA A 28 -32.85 -21.11 -3.69
N LEU A 29 -33.33 -19.85 -3.67
CA LEU A 29 -33.08 -18.89 -4.74
C LEU A 29 -31.62 -18.45 -4.78
N THR A 30 -31.00 -18.18 -3.62
CA THR A 30 -29.57 -17.84 -3.54
C THR A 30 -28.70 -19.02 -3.98
N CYS A 31 -29.03 -20.25 -3.58
CA CYS A 31 -28.29 -21.44 -4.04
C CYS A 31 -28.40 -21.65 -5.55
N ALA A 32 -29.61 -21.53 -6.13
CA ALA A 32 -29.82 -21.66 -7.57
C ALA A 32 -29.03 -20.61 -8.34
N TRP A 33 -29.01 -19.37 -7.83
CA TRP A 33 -28.21 -18.29 -8.40
C TRP A 33 -26.71 -18.59 -8.38
N GLU A 34 -26.19 -19.05 -7.24
CA GLU A 34 -24.77 -19.42 -7.13
C GLU A 34 -24.40 -20.55 -8.11
N ALA A 35 -25.27 -21.55 -8.28
CA ALA A 35 -25.05 -22.64 -9.22
C ALA A 35 -25.04 -22.18 -10.69
N ASP A 36 -25.97 -21.30 -11.06
CA ASP A 36 -26.06 -20.74 -12.40
C ASP A 36 -24.86 -19.84 -12.73
N VAL A 37 -24.47 -18.96 -11.80
CA VAL A 37 -23.29 -18.09 -11.94
C VAL A 37 -22.02 -18.92 -12.02
N GLY A 38 -21.87 -19.94 -11.17
CA GLY A 38 -20.73 -20.86 -11.22
C GLY A 38 -20.64 -21.57 -12.58
N THR A 39 -21.76 -21.95 -13.17
CA THR A 39 -21.82 -22.57 -14.50
C THR A 39 -21.48 -21.55 -15.60
N CYS A 40 -21.98 -20.31 -15.50
CA CYS A 40 -21.64 -19.21 -16.40
C CYS A 40 -20.13 -18.95 -16.42
N ILE A 41 -19.51 -18.77 -15.25
CA ILE A 41 -18.07 -18.53 -15.11
C ILE A 41 -17.25 -19.71 -15.68
N GLN A 42 -17.67 -20.96 -15.41
CA GLN A 42 -16.98 -22.13 -15.96
C GLN A 42 -17.01 -22.18 -17.49
N ASN A 43 -18.12 -21.77 -18.11
CA ASN A 43 -18.25 -21.71 -19.56
C ASN A 43 -17.40 -20.57 -20.16
N GLU A 44 -17.44 -19.40 -19.53
CA GLU A 44 -16.67 -18.22 -19.93
C GLU A 44 -15.15 -18.43 -19.79
N CYS A 45 -14.71 -19.15 -18.75
CA CYS A 45 -13.30 -19.50 -18.52
C CYS A 45 -12.89 -20.86 -19.10
N ARG A 46 -13.68 -21.39 -20.03
CA ARG A 46 -13.41 -22.71 -20.62
C ARG A 46 -12.20 -22.63 -21.55
N GLY A 47 -11.21 -23.47 -21.29
CA GLY A 47 -9.99 -23.54 -22.11
C GLY A 47 -8.80 -22.77 -21.53
N CYS A 48 -8.97 -22.09 -20.39
CA CYS A 48 -7.87 -21.51 -19.63
C CYS A 48 -7.07 -22.61 -18.89
N GLY A 49 -5.79 -22.36 -18.61
CA GLY A 49 -4.91 -23.26 -17.86
C GLY A 49 -4.02 -22.49 -16.88
N GLY A 50 -3.68 -23.11 -15.75
CA GLY A 50 -2.81 -22.50 -14.74
C GLY A 50 -3.36 -21.19 -14.16
N GLU A 51 -2.50 -20.20 -13.99
CA GLU A 51 -2.80 -18.88 -13.43
C GLU A 51 -3.87 -18.10 -14.23
N GLN A 52 -3.94 -18.30 -15.54
CA GLN A 52 -4.94 -17.65 -16.39
C GLN A 52 -6.37 -18.09 -16.03
N CYS A 53 -6.52 -19.35 -15.60
CA CYS A 53 -7.79 -19.89 -15.12
C CYS A 53 -8.22 -19.24 -13.80
N GLN A 54 -7.25 -18.95 -12.94
CA GLN A 54 -7.49 -18.27 -11.67
C GLN A 54 -7.90 -16.81 -11.91
N HIS A 55 -7.15 -16.08 -12.74
CA HIS A 55 -7.50 -14.70 -13.11
C HIS A 55 -8.88 -14.61 -13.76
N CYS A 56 -9.18 -15.49 -14.73
CA CYS A 56 -10.49 -15.49 -15.37
C CYS A 56 -11.64 -15.74 -14.38
N ARG A 57 -11.45 -16.61 -13.38
CA ARG A 57 -12.48 -16.92 -12.37
C ARG A 57 -12.59 -15.88 -11.27
N GLN A 58 -11.61 -14.99 -11.15
CA GLN A 58 -11.55 -13.90 -10.17
C GLN A 58 -11.81 -12.54 -10.82
N ASP A 59 -12.08 -12.51 -12.12
CA ASP A 59 -12.38 -11.31 -12.87
C ASP A 59 -13.76 -10.78 -12.48
N SER A 60 -13.78 -9.68 -11.73
CA SER A 60 -14.99 -9.06 -11.16
C SER A 60 -15.99 -8.62 -12.22
N GLU A 61 -15.53 -8.09 -13.36
CA GLU A 61 -16.40 -7.70 -14.47
C GLU A 61 -17.16 -8.91 -15.01
N ARG A 62 -16.46 -10.01 -15.27
CA ARG A 62 -17.07 -11.27 -15.74
C ARG A 62 -17.99 -11.89 -14.70
N ILE A 63 -17.60 -11.90 -13.43
CA ILE A 63 -18.46 -12.38 -12.34
C ILE A 63 -19.74 -11.54 -12.31
N HIS A 64 -19.63 -10.22 -12.34
CA HIS A 64 -20.76 -9.28 -12.36
C HIS A 64 -21.70 -9.56 -13.54
N GLN A 65 -21.15 -9.69 -14.76
CA GLN A 65 -21.94 -10.02 -15.95
C GLN A 65 -22.68 -11.37 -15.83
N CYS A 66 -22.04 -12.38 -15.24
CA CYS A 66 -22.69 -13.65 -14.96
C CYS A 66 -23.78 -13.52 -13.88
N CYS A 67 -23.55 -12.72 -12.85
CA CYS A 67 -24.52 -12.44 -11.79
C CYS A 67 -25.76 -11.72 -12.31
N ASP A 68 -25.59 -10.70 -13.17
CA ASP A 68 -26.68 -9.96 -13.82
C ASP A 68 -27.52 -10.87 -14.72
N LYS A 69 -26.87 -11.71 -15.53
CA LYS A 69 -27.56 -12.64 -16.44
C LYS A 69 -28.43 -13.65 -15.71
N HIS A 70 -28.03 -14.05 -14.52
CA HIS A 70 -28.64 -15.12 -13.75
C HIS A 70 -29.29 -14.62 -12.46
N TRP A 71 -29.78 -13.38 -12.44
CA TRP A 71 -30.44 -12.81 -11.27
C TRP A 71 -31.70 -13.59 -10.87
N HIS A 72 -31.75 -14.08 -9.62
CA HIS A 72 -32.90 -14.83 -9.08
C HIS A 72 -33.57 -14.20 -7.86
N SER A 73 -32.90 -13.31 -7.12
CA SER A 73 -33.36 -12.82 -5.81
C SER A 73 -32.74 -11.48 -5.45
N THR A 74 -33.34 -10.74 -4.52
CA THR A 74 -32.77 -9.51 -3.94
C THR A 74 -31.62 -9.76 -2.97
N THR A 75 -31.32 -11.02 -2.65
CA THR A 75 -30.21 -11.40 -1.76
C THR A 75 -29.16 -12.15 -2.58
N PRO A 76 -28.14 -11.43 -3.10
CA PRO A 76 -27.08 -12.04 -3.89
C PRO A 76 -26.24 -13.05 -3.12
N PRO A 77 -25.77 -14.12 -3.79
CA PRO A 77 -24.62 -14.89 -3.32
C PRO A 77 -23.45 -13.95 -3.05
N LYS A 78 -22.61 -14.32 -2.08
CA LYS A 78 -21.47 -13.49 -1.67
C LYS A 78 -20.59 -13.06 -2.86
N MET A 79 -20.31 -13.96 -3.81
CA MET A 79 -19.51 -13.64 -5.00
C MET A 79 -20.12 -12.55 -5.87
N CYS A 80 -21.45 -12.49 -5.97
CA CYS A 80 -22.16 -11.48 -6.75
C CYS A 80 -22.19 -10.14 -6.03
N ALA A 81 -22.42 -10.16 -4.72
CA ALA A 81 -22.34 -8.97 -3.89
C ALA A 81 -20.93 -8.36 -3.91
N ASP A 82 -19.90 -9.20 -3.77
CA ASP A 82 -18.51 -8.75 -3.77
C ASP A 82 -18.13 -8.17 -5.16
N ALA A 83 -18.58 -8.78 -6.26
CA ALA A 83 -18.32 -8.29 -7.62
C ALA A 83 -19.06 -6.98 -7.94
N GLU A 84 -20.31 -6.84 -7.52
CA GLU A 84 -21.09 -5.59 -7.64
C GLU A 84 -20.37 -4.42 -6.96
N VAL A 85 -19.86 -4.65 -5.74
CA VAL A 85 -19.09 -3.63 -5.03
C VAL A 85 -17.78 -3.29 -5.76
N GLU A 86 -17.07 -4.28 -6.29
CA GLU A 86 -15.81 -4.03 -7.00
C GLU A 86 -16.02 -3.21 -8.28
N GLU A 87 -17.05 -3.51 -9.07
CA GLU A 87 -17.39 -2.76 -10.29
C GLU A 87 -17.88 -1.33 -9.97
N ASP A 88 -18.64 -1.16 -8.90
CA ASP A 88 -19.04 0.16 -8.39
C ASP A 88 -17.82 1.04 -8.07
N ILE A 89 -16.79 0.45 -7.47
CA ILE A 89 -15.54 1.16 -7.11
C ILE A 89 -14.74 1.49 -8.35
N LYS A 90 -14.59 0.55 -9.30
CA LYS A 90 -13.94 0.81 -10.58
C LYS A 90 -14.62 1.95 -11.33
N THR A 91 -15.95 1.93 -11.40
CA THR A 91 -16.75 2.99 -12.04
C THR A 91 -16.51 4.34 -11.35
N CYS A 92 -16.50 4.37 -10.02
CA CYS A 92 -16.18 5.59 -9.27
C CYS A 92 -14.76 6.11 -9.58
N VAL A 93 -13.77 5.22 -9.67
CA VAL A 93 -12.39 5.60 -10.02
C VAL A 93 -12.31 6.11 -11.45
N GLU A 94 -12.96 5.44 -12.41
CA GLU A 94 -13.07 5.86 -13.82
C GLU A 94 -13.71 7.25 -13.96
N GLU A 95 -14.82 7.50 -13.26
CA GLU A 95 -15.48 8.81 -13.26
C GLU A 95 -14.57 9.91 -12.73
N GLN A 96 -13.72 9.62 -11.75
CA GLN A 96 -12.78 10.59 -11.22
C GLN A 96 -11.50 10.71 -12.08
N CYS A 97 -11.13 9.66 -12.80
CA CYS A 97 -10.00 9.62 -13.72
C CYS A 97 -10.45 10.02 -15.13
N HIS A 98 -10.71 11.32 -15.33
CA HIS A 98 -10.98 11.89 -16.65
C HIS A 98 -9.74 11.93 -17.55
N CYS A 99 -9.22 10.78 -17.96
CA CYS A 99 -7.97 10.67 -18.69
C CYS A 99 -8.17 9.91 -20.01
N PHE A 100 -7.36 10.25 -21.03
CA PHE A 100 -7.44 9.68 -22.37
C PHE A 100 -6.30 8.68 -22.62
N GLY A 101 -6.19 7.67 -21.74
CA GLY A 101 -5.19 6.59 -21.79
C GLY A 101 -3.74 6.98 -21.46
N GLY A 102 -2.89 5.97 -21.30
CA GLY A 102 -1.45 6.11 -21.03
C GLY A 102 -1.09 6.04 -19.54
N GLU A 103 0.20 6.14 -19.22
CA GLU A 103 0.74 5.97 -17.86
C GLU A 103 0.10 6.91 -16.81
N GLN A 104 -0.39 8.08 -17.23
CA GLN A 104 -1.10 9.01 -16.36
C GLN A 104 -2.50 8.51 -15.96
N CYS A 105 -3.14 7.69 -16.80
CA CYS A 105 -4.36 6.98 -16.41
C CYS A 105 -4.03 5.87 -15.43
N ASP A 106 -3.01 5.06 -15.72
CA ASP A 106 -2.64 3.93 -14.86
C ASP A 106 -2.32 4.44 -13.44
N LEU A 107 -1.53 5.51 -13.32
CA LEU A 107 -1.26 6.18 -12.05
C LEU A 107 -2.52 6.75 -11.36
N CYS A 108 -3.51 7.19 -12.14
CA CYS A 108 -4.78 7.67 -11.59
C CYS A 108 -5.65 6.53 -11.06
N HIS A 109 -5.68 5.40 -11.78
CA HIS A 109 -6.41 4.20 -11.39
C HIS A 109 -5.79 3.50 -10.18
N GLU A 110 -4.48 3.63 -10.01
CA GLU A 110 -3.71 3.09 -8.88
C GLU A 110 -3.60 4.07 -7.69
N ASP A 111 -4.20 5.27 -7.78
CA ASP A 111 -4.11 6.28 -6.73
C ASP A 111 -4.86 5.84 -5.46
N ALA A 112 -4.09 5.53 -4.42
CA ALA A 112 -4.61 4.98 -3.18
C ALA A 112 -5.64 5.87 -2.47
N ALA A 113 -5.41 7.20 -2.50
CA ALA A 113 -6.31 8.16 -1.88
C ALA A 113 -7.67 8.22 -2.60
N ARG A 114 -7.67 8.14 -3.93
CA ARG A 114 -8.87 8.10 -4.77
C ARG A 114 -9.66 6.82 -4.58
N ILE A 115 -8.99 5.66 -4.59
CA ILE A 115 -9.63 4.39 -4.30
C ILE A 115 -10.25 4.43 -2.90
N ALA A 116 -9.53 4.95 -1.90
CA ALA A 116 -10.07 5.10 -0.53
C ALA A 116 -11.32 6.00 -0.48
N GLN A 117 -11.37 7.09 -1.26
CA GLN A 117 -12.57 7.93 -1.37
C GLN A 117 -13.75 7.17 -1.98
N CYS A 118 -13.52 6.37 -3.03
CA CYS A 118 -14.55 5.51 -3.63
C CYS A 118 -15.01 4.40 -2.66
N CYS A 119 -14.12 3.95 -1.78
CA CYS A 119 -14.39 2.94 -0.77
C CYS A 119 -15.08 3.48 0.50
N ALA A 120 -15.11 4.80 0.71
CA ALA A 120 -15.63 5.42 1.94
C ALA A 120 -17.12 5.14 2.22
N LYS A 121 -17.90 4.75 1.20
CA LYS A 121 -19.31 4.36 1.33
C LYS A 121 -19.52 2.93 1.86
N TYR A 122 -18.48 2.12 1.99
CA TYR A 122 -18.54 0.72 2.41
C TYR A 122 -17.93 0.49 3.81
N ASP A 123 -18.62 -0.31 4.64
CA ASP A 123 -18.21 -0.62 6.01
C ASP A 123 -16.83 -1.32 6.07
N ALA A 124 -15.93 -0.80 6.92
CA ALA A 124 -14.55 -1.28 7.07
C ALA A 124 -14.40 -2.79 7.41
N GLY A 125 -15.44 -3.41 8.00
CA GLY A 125 -15.43 -4.84 8.38
C GLY A 125 -15.75 -5.82 7.25
N ALA A 126 -16.17 -5.32 6.08
CA ALA A 126 -16.58 -6.13 4.93
C ALA A 126 -16.02 -5.59 3.60
N GLN A 127 -14.95 -4.79 3.66
CA GLN A 127 -14.38 -4.16 2.48
C GLN A 127 -13.82 -5.19 1.48
N PRO A 128 -14.14 -5.06 0.18
CA PRO A 128 -13.56 -5.89 -0.87
C PRO A 128 -12.05 -5.67 -0.96
N GLU A 129 -11.33 -6.62 -1.58
CA GLU A 129 -9.87 -6.55 -1.73
C GLU A 129 -9.40 -5.25 -2.39
N ILE A 130 -10.15 -4.72 -3.37
CA ILE A 130 -9.84 -3.43 -4.01
C ILE A 130 -9.84 -2.24 -3.03
N CYS A 131 -10.59 -2.33 -1.93
CA CYS A 131 -10.61 -1.34 -0.85
C CYS A 131 -9.55 -1.60 0.22
N LYS A 132 -8.90 -2.76 0.21
CA LYS A 132 -7.71 -3.03 1.01
C LYS A 132 -6.49 -2.41 0.37
N VAL A 133 -6.63 -1.14 0.01
CA VAL A 133 -5.48 -0.30 -0.24
C VAL A 133 -4.77 -0.16 1.09
N GLU A 134 -3.45 -0.38 1.13
CA GLU A 134 -2.66 0.09 2.27
C GLU A 134 -2.96 1.58 2.43
N GLN A 135 -3.77 1.93 3.42
CA GLN A 135 -4.22 3.30 3.62
C GLN A 135 -2.97 4.19 3.84
N PRO A 136 -2.80 5.29 3.08
CA PRO A 136 -1.75 6.25 3.35
C PRO A 136 -1.96 7.03 4.67
N ASP A 137 -3.11 6.86 5.35
CA ASP A 137 -3.51 7.61 6.54
C ASP A 137 -3.65 6.74 7.81
N VAL A 138 -2.92 5.62 7.91
CA VAL A 138 -2.62 5.12 9.26
C VAL A 138 -1.55 6.05 9.81
N ASP A 139 -1.89 6.91 10.77
CA ASP A 139 -0.92 7.70 11.53
C ASP A 139 0.27 6.77 11.85
N PRO A 140 1.46 7.00 11.27
CA PRO A 140 2.60 6.09 11.41
C PRO A 140 3.05 5.97 12.87
N CYS A 141 2.57 6.88 13.73
CA CYS A 141 2.81 6.94 15.15
C CYS A 141 1.65 6.39 15.99
N ALA A 142 0.60 5.85 15.36
CA ALA A 142 -0.56 5.27 16.04
C ALA A 142 -0.13 4.11 16.96
N GLY A 143 -0.52 4.21 18.23
CA GLY A 143 -0.22 3.20 19.25
C GLY A 143 1.12 3.40 19.98
N LEU A 144 1.91 4.40 19.61
CA LEU A 144 3.05 4.86 20.41
C LEU A 144 2.58 5.81 21.52
N TYR A 145 3.32 5.84 22.62
CA TYR A 145 3.02 6.72 23.75
C TYR A 145 4.29 7.37 24.32
N GLY A 146 4.14 8.57 24.89
CA GLY A 146 5.26 9.26 25.54
C GLY A 146 6.31 9.77 24.55
N ALA A 147 7.59 9.64 24.91
CA ALA A 147 8.70 10.20 24.12
C ALA A 147 8.82 9.57 22.73
N GLU A 148 8.49 8.29 22.59
CA GLU A 148 8.54 7.57 21.31
C GLU A 148 7.50 8.10 20.32
N ALA A 149 6.30 8.44 20.80
CA ALA A 149 5.27 9.08 19.99
C ALA A 149 5.71 10.46 19.49
N LEU A 150 6.31 11.27 20.38
CA LEU A 150 6.77 12.62 20.02
C LEU A 150 7.93 12.59 19.00
N THR A 151 8.85 11.64 19.14
CA THR A 151 9.95 11.46 18.18
C THR A 151 9.44 10.96 16.83
N CYS A 152 8.45 10.06 16.82
CA CYS A 152 7.81 9.60 15.59
C CYS A 152 7.07 10.73 14.86
N VAL A 153 6.26 11.52 15.59
CA VAL A 153 5.51 12.65 15.00
C VAL A 153 6.47 13.67 14.42
N TRP A 154 7.58 13.94 15.10
CA TRP A 154 8.63 14.80 14.57
C TRP A 154 9.23 14.27 13.27
N GLU A 155 9.55 12.98 13.21
CA GLU A 155 10.08 12.37 11.99
C GLU A 155 9.09 12.46 10.82
N ALA A 156 7.81 12.22 11.07
CA ALA A 156 6.75 12.29 10.07
C ALA A 156 6.55 13.73 9.55
N ASP A 157 6.48 14.71 10.45
CA ASP A 157 6.29 16.12 10.10
C ASP A 157 7.50 16.68 9.35
N ALA A 158 8.72 16.38 9.81
CA ALA A 158 9.96 16.78 9.14
C ALA A 158 10.08 16.16 7.75
N SER A 159 9.72 14.87 7.60
CA SER A 159 9.70 14.19 6.30
C SER A 159 8.70 14.84 5.35
N THR A 160 7.48 15.11 5.84
CA THR A 160 6.44 15.79 5.05
C THR A 160 6.89 17.19 4.60
N CYS A 161 7.61 17.92 5.46
CA CYS A 161 8.21 19.21 5.09
C CYS A 161 9.25 19.05 3.97
N ILE A 162 10.14 18.06 4.07
CA ILE A 162 11.15 17.78 3.04
C ILE A 162 10.50 17.41 1.71
N ASP A 163 9.48 16.55 1.73
CA ASP A 163 8.75 16.11 0.54
C ASP A 163 8.11 17.30 -0.19
N LYS A 164 7.54 18.26 0.56
CA LYS A 164 6.98 19.49 0.00
C LYS A 164 8.05 20.40 -0.60
N GLU A 165 9.18 20.56 0.07
CA GLU A 165 10.30 21.36 -0.42
C GLU A 165 10.99 20.72 -1.65
N CYS A 166 10.90 19.40 -1.76
CA CYS A 166 11.41 18.62 -2.88
C CYS A 166 10.34 18.31 -3.94
N ALA A 167 9.13 18.85 -3.82
CA ALA A 167 8.07 18.62 -4.78
C ALA A 167 8.47 19.15 -6.17
N GLY A 168 8.64 18.24 -7.13
CA GLY A 168 9.02 18.55 -8.51
C GLY A 168 10.41 18.09 -8.95
N CYS A 169 11.18 17.41 -8.08
CA CYS A 169 12.39 16.70 -8.50
C CYS A 169 12.09 15.30 -9.07
N SER A 170 13.02 14.77 -9.88
CA SER A 170 13.01 13.37 -10.29
C SER A 170 14.43 12.81 -10.35
N GLY A 171 14.56 11.50 -10.14
CA GLY A 171 15.85 10.79 -10.15
C GLY A 171 16.83 11.27 -9.07
N GLU A 172 18.11 11.37 -9.43
CA GLU A 172 19.21 11.70 -8.51
C GLU A 172 19.06 13.09 -7.86
N GLN A 173 18.38 14.03 -8.54
CA GLN A 173 18.12 15.37 -7.99
C GLN A 173 17.22 15.30 -6.75
N CYS A 174 16.30 14.34 -6.72
CA CYS A 174 15.43 14.12 -5.57
C CYS A 174 16.20 13.52 -4.39
N GLN A 175 17.08 12.56 -4.66
CA GLN A 175 17.93 12.01 -3.61
C GLN A 175 18.83 13.08 -2.99
N LEU A 176 19.43 13.95 -3.81
CA LEU A 176 20.22 15.08 -3.31
C LEU A 176 19.37 16.10 -2.54
N CYS A 177 18.14 16.37 -2.99
CA CYS A 177 17.22 17.28 -2.32
C CYS A 177 16.87 16.78 -0.90
N HIS A 178 16.57 15.50 -0.76
CA HIS A 178 16.24 14.88 0.54
C HIS A 178 17.46 14.71 1.46
N GLN A 179 18.68 14.72 0.91
CA GLN A 179 19.94 14.59 1.66
C GLN A 179 20.60 15.93 1.95
N GLU A 180 20.01 17.05 1.51
CA GLU A 180 20.57 18.37 1.75
C GLU A 180 20.45 18.75 3.23
N ALA A 181 21.57 18.63 3.97
CA ALA A 181 21.61 18.83 5.41
C ALA A 181 20.97 20.14 5.89
N ALA A 182 21.18 21.25 5.19
CA ALA A 182 20.59 22.55 5.55
C ALA A 182 19.06 22.58 5.41
N LYS A 183 18.50 21.87 4.42
CA LYS A 183 17.06 21.75 4.20
C LYS A 183 16.44 20.83 5.25
N VAL A 184 17.01 19.64 5.43
CA VAL A 184 16.57 18.68 6.45
C VAL A 184 16.63 19.34 7.83
N HIS A 185 17.71 20.05 8.15
CA HIS A 185 17.86 20.79 9.39
C HIS A 185 16.74 21.81 9.60
N ARG A 186 16.42 22.62 8.58
CA ARG A 186 15.33 23.61 8.69
C ARG A 186 13.98 22.94 8.96
N CYS A 187 13.62 21.92 8.19
CA CYS A 187 12.39 21.17 8.41
C CYS A 187 12.35 20.54 9.81
N CYS A 188 13.49 20.04 10.30
CA CYS A 188 13.60 19.50 11.65
C CYS A 188 13.46 20.56 12.74
N GLN A 189 13.97 21.78 12.55
CA GLN A 189 13.79 22.89 13.50
C GLN A 189 12.34 23.36 13.56
N ASP A 190 11.69 23.51 12.39
CA ASP A 190 10.33 24.02 12.29
C ASP A 190 9.30 23.08 12.93
N HIS A 191 9.63 21.79 13.03
CA HIS A 191 8.78 20.73 13.56
C HIS A 191 9.34 20.06 14.83
N GLU A 192 10.08 20.79 15.68
CA GLU A 192 10.62 20.21 16.92
C GLU A 192 9.52 19.89 17.95
N HIS A 193 9.32 18.60 18.26
CA HIS A 193 8.31 18.13 19.23
C HIS A 193 8.87 17.51 20.52
N SER A 194 10.18 17.25 20.59
CA SER A 194 10.81 16.51 21.68
C SER A 194 12.25 16.98 21.91
N THR A 195 12.81 16.68 23.07
CA THR A 195 14.26 16.86 23.31
C THR A 195 15.11 15.77 22.66
N THR A 196 14.46 14.71 22.17
CA THR A 196 15.11 13.56 21.52
C THR A 196 14.78 13.57 20.03
N PRO A 197 15.68 14.10 19.18
CA PRO A 197 15.45 14.14 17.74
C PRO A 197 15.47 12.76 17.11
N PRO A 198 14.65 12.53 16.06
CA PRO A 198 14.81 11.37 15.22
C PRO A 198 16.17 11.42 14.51
N LYS A 199 16.67 10.26 14.09
CA LYS A 199 18.03 10.11 13.54
C LYS A 199 18.31 11.06 12.39
N MET A 200 17.38 11.21 11.44
CA MET A 200 17.54 12.11 10.30
C MET A 200 17.78 13.57 10.73
N CYS A 201 17.10 14.02 11.79
CA CYS A 201 17.25 15.36 12.32
C CYS A 201 18.56 15.49 13.10
N ALA A 202 18.90 14.52 13.94
CA ALA A 202 20.17 14.50 14.67
C ALA A 202 21.37 14.59 13.70
N ASP A 203 21.35 13.82 12.62
CA ASP A 203 22.38 13.81 11.61
C ASP A 203 22.46 15.16 10.86
N ALA A 204 21.31 15.75 10.48
CA ALA A 204 21.27 17.06 9.83
C ALA A 204 21.73 18.23 10.74
N PHE A 205 21.43 18.17 12.04
CA PHE A 205 21.92 19.12 13.03
C PHE A 205 23.45 19.09 13.14
N VAL A 206 24.02 17.88 13.21
CA VAL A 206 25.47 17.68 13.29
C VAL A 206 26.15 18.14 12.01
N ASP A 207 25.61 17.80 10.84
CA ASP A 207 26.18 18.20 9.55
C ASP A 207 26.13 19.72 9.34
N THR A 208 25.03 20.38 9.75
CA THR A 208 24.95 21.84 9.67
C THR A 208 25.91 22.51 10.65
N CYS A 209 25.99 22.02 11.90
CA CYS A 209 26.98 22.52 12.87
C CYS A 209 28.42 22.40 12.33
N MET A 210 28.74 21.28 11.69
CA MET A 210 30.03 21.05 11.04
C MET A 210 30.29 21.99 9.86
N ALA A 211 29.26 22.25 9.05
CA ALA A 211 29.37 23.18 7.94
C ALA A 211 29.66 24.60 8.44
N GLU A 212 28.99 25.05 9.51
CA GLU A 212 29.21 26.36 10.13
C GLU A 212 30.60 26.44 10.80
N GLN A 213 30.99 25.41 11.55
CA GLN A 213 32.28 25.38 12.25
C GLN A 213 33.47 25.36 11.28
N CYS A 214 33.30 24.75 10.11
CA CYS A 214 34.32 24.66 9.06
C CYS A 214 34.06 25.60 7.89
N ASP A 215 33.20 26.61 8.08
CA ASP A 215 32.90 27.60 7.04
C ASP A 215 34.15 28.40 6.69
N GLY A 216 34.32 28.71 5.40
CA GLY A 216 35.49 29.43 4.89
C GLY A 216 36.80 28.60 4.82
N CYS A 217 36.78 27.32 5.18
CA CYS A 217 37.89 26.43 4.89
C CYS A 217 37.98 26.13 3.38
N GLY A 218 39.17 25.79 2.88
CA GLY A 218 39.38 25.39 1.48
C GLY A 218 40.25 24.14 1.35
N GLY A 219 39.84 23.23 0.46
CA GLY A 219 40.61 22.02 0.15
C GLY A 219 40.84 21.11 1.36
N GLU A 220 42.06 20.64 1.54
CA GLU A 220 42.51 19.74 2.62
C GLU A 220 42.27 20.32 4.03
N GLN A 221 42.19 21.63 4.19
CA GLN A 221 41.86 22.26 5.47
C GLN A 221 40.40 22.03 5.90
N CYS A 222 39.46 21.92 4.94
CA CYS A 222 38.08 21.53 5.25
C CYS A 222 38.00 20.11 5.81
N GLN A 223 38.80 19.21 5.22
CA GLN A 223 38.80 17.81 5.61
C GLN A 223 39.33 17.66 7.04
N LEU A 224 40.49 18.26 7.33
CA LEU A 224 41.06 18.30 8.68
C LEU A 224 40.10 18.94 9.69
N CYS A 225 39.41 20.01 9.30
CA CYS A 225 38.41 20.64 10.18
C CYS A 225 37.22 19.73 10.50
N ARG A 226 36.74 18.95 9.53
CA ARG A 226 35.60 18.02 9.68
C ARG A 226 35.98 16.73 10.42
N GLU A 227 37.25 16.36 10.39
CA GLU A 227 37.83 15.20 11.08
C GLU A 227 38.39 15.56 12.47
N ASP A 228 38.42 16.85 12.84
CA ASP A 228 38.91 17.30 14.13
C ASP A 228 38.02 16.82 15.27
N ALA A 229 38.61 16.07 16.21
CA ALA A 229 37.89 15.47 17.33
C ALA A 229 37.19 16.50 18.23
N SER A 230 37.76 17.70 18.40
CA SER A 230 37.17 18.75 19.24
C SER A 230 35.96 19.41 18.58
N HIS A 231 35.97 19.53 17.26
CA HIS A 231 34.80 19.97 16.49
C HIS A 231 33.70 18.91 16.48
N ILE A 232 34.07 17.63 16.32
CA ILE A 232 33.14 16.50 16.40
C ILE A 232 32.47 16.47 17.76
N GLU A 233 33.24 16.47 18.85
CA GLU A 233 32.70 16.46 20.21
C GLU A 233 31.77 17.65 20.46
N ARG A 234 32.12 18.86 20.00
CA ARG A 234 31.27 20.05 20.17
C ARG A 234 29.91 19.88 19.48
N CYS A 235 29.90 19.48 18.21
CA CYS A 235 28.65 19.31 17.44
C CYS A 235 27.85 18.08 17.90
N CYS A 236 28.52 17.05 18.43
CA CYS A 236 27.92 15.78 18.84
C CYS A 236 27.44 15.73 20.31
N SER A 237 27.99 16.57 21.18
CA SER A 237 27.76 16.55 22.64
C SER A 237 26.28 16.56 23.07
N LYS A 238 25.39 17.13 22.25
CA LYS A 238 23.95 17.17 22.50
C LYS A 238 23.19 15.91 22.05
N TYR A 239 23.78 15.10 21.19
CA TYR A 239 23.10 14.03 20.45
C TYR A 239 23.71 12.63 20.69
N GLU A 240 24.84 12.53 21.40
CA GLU A 240 25.43 11.24 21.79
C GLU A 240 24.60 10.49 22.85
N ALA A 241 23.90 11.22 23.73
CA ALA A 241 23.08 10.61 24.78
C ALA A 241 21.82 9.91 24.25
N THR A 242 21.40 10.20 23.02
CA THR A 242 20.14 9.69 22.44
C THR A 242 20.34 8.47 21.55
N GLY A 243 21.58 8.02 21.31
CA GLY A 243 21.87 6.91 20.39
C GLY A 243 21.52 7.21 18.93
N ALA A 244 21.12 8.45 18.62
CA ALA A 244 20.54 8.86 17.35
C ALA A 244 21.58 9.19 16.27
N SER A 245 22.80 9.59 16.63
CA SER A 245 23.80 10.00 15.64
C SER A 245 24.79 8.88 15.28
N GLY A 246 24.44 8.11 14.26
CA GLY A 246 25.40 7.21 13.61
C GLY A 246 26.59 7.99 13.02
N ILE A 247 26.37 9.25 12.63
CA ILE A 247 27.40 10.16 12.11
C ILE A 247 28.45 10.50 13.17
N CYS A 248 28.06 10.82 14.41
CA CYS A 248 29.00 11.12 15.50
C CYS A 248 29.90 9.91 15.80
N ALA A 249 29.32 8.71 15.89
CA ALA A 249 30.08 7.48 16.08
C ALA A 249 30.98 7.13 14.88
N ALA A 250 30.55 7.40 13.65
CA ALA A 250 31.35 7.18 12.44
C ALA A 250 32.51 8.17 12.30
N ARG A 251 32.28 9.45 12.58
CA ARG A 251 33.28 10.52 12.52
C ARG A 251 34.30 10.41 13.65
N ALA A 252 33.87 10.04 14.87
CA ALA A 252 34.80 9.76 15.97
C ALA A 252 35.75 8.60 15.67
N LYS A 253 35.31 7.58 14.92
CA LYS A 253 36.18 6.47 14.47
C LYS A 253 37.21 6.90 13.43
N GLN A 254 36.88 7.87 12.59
CA GLN A 254 37.81 8.40 11.58
C GLN A 254 38.87 9.31 12.20
N ALA A 255 38.53 10.06 13.26
CA ALA A 255 39.47 10.90 14.01
C ALA A 255 40.54 10.12 14.82
N ILE A 256 40.38 8.80 14.98
CA ILE A 256 41.28 7.94 15.78
C ILE A 256 42.34 7.22 14.92
N VAL A 257 42.30 7.35 13.59
CA VAL A 257 43.33 6.77 12.72
C VAL A 257 44.46 7.79 12.50
N PRO A 258 45.68 7.55 13.03
CA PRO A 258 46.83 8.44 12.83
C PRO A 258 47.38 8.40 11.40
#